data_AF-A0A5P2X282-F1
#
_entry.id   AF-A0A5P2X282-F1
#
_cell.length_a   1.000
_cell.length_b   1.000
_cell.length_c   1.000
_cell.angle_alpha   90.00
_cell.angle_beta   90.00
_cell.angle_gamma   90.00
#
_symmetry.space_group_name_H-M   'P 1'
#
loop_
_entity.id
_entity.type
_entity.pdbx_description
1 polymer ?
#
loop_
_entity_poly.entity_id
_entity_poly.type
_entity_poly.pdbx_seq_one_letter_code
_entity_poly.pdbx_strand_id
1 'polypeptide(L)'
;MPITDDYGQGIQIASLTDQPDAGKLARDIANALAQRGVMRFASASARAATLVGSAAPVEGMQTWLQDVNRLDVYDGTSWVAVSTGASAWTTISLASGFTQNGNSNGNLQYRLLNISGEESLQLRGAVNRTSYPSSPPSSYVINSTALPSVVRPSTLRTVLIPCSDISSDRIALKLDVQTDGYLQVYGFGSSVKPPWIGFNGVIVSL
;
A
#
# COMPACT_ATOMS: atom_id res chain seq x y z
N MET A 1 46.90 11.99 1.49
CA MET A 1 45.52 11.98 0.98
C MET A 1 44.73 10.99 1.82
N PRO A 2 43.53 11.35 2.30
CA PRO A 2 42.68 10.40 3.01
C PRO A 2 42.40 9.16 2.14
N ILE A 3 42.37 8.00 2.78
CA ILE A 3 42.19 6.70 2.12
C ILE A 3 40.68 6.44 2.08
N THR A 4 40.15 5.95 0.97
CA THR A 4 38.72 5.58 0.89
C THR A 4 38.46 4.23 1.55
N ASP A 5 37.24 3.98 2.00
CA ASP A 5 36.85 2.67 2.51
C ASP A 5 37.04 1.54 1.48
N ASP A 6 37.29 0.33 2.01
CA ASP A 6 37.54 -0.89 1.23
C ASP A 6 36.35 -1.31 0.36
N TYR A 7 35.14 -0.83 0.68
CA TYR A 7 33.92 -1.11 -0.08
C TYR A 7 33.69 -0.09 -1.21
N GLY A 8 34.63 0.82 -1.45
CA GLY A 8 34.57 1.80 -2.54
C GLY A 8 33.44 2.81 -2.39
N GLN A 9 32.93 3.01 -1.18
CA GLN A 9 31.79 3.86 -0.93
C GLN A 9 32.20 5.34 -0.75
N GLY A 10 33.50 5.68 -0.77
CA GLY A 10 34.00 7.05 -0.66
C GLY A 10 34.00 7.64 0.75
N ILE A 11 33.90 6.82 1.81
CA ILE A 11 34.13 7.26 3.20
C ILE A 11 35.61 7.59 3.34
N GLN A 12 35.90 8.81 3.77
CA GLN A 12 37.27 9.24 4.01
C GLN A 12 37.76 8.68 5.34
N ILE A 13 38.81 7.87 5.30
CA ILE A 13 39.56 7.39 6.46
C ILE A 13 40.71 8.35 6.70
N ALA A 14 40.85 8.83 7.94
CA ALA A 14 41.92 9.73 8.32
C ALA A 14 43.28 9.11 8.00
N SER A 15 44.12 9.84 7.25
CA SER A 15 45.47 9.38 6.86
C SER A 15 46.48 9.41 8.01
N LEU A 16 46.07 9.88 9.20
CA LEU A 16 46.91 10.03 10.40
C LEU A 16 48.18 10.88 10.19
N THR A 17 48.18 11.73 9.15
CA THR A 17 49.30 12.61 8.80
C THR A 17 49.22 13.98 9.46
N ASP A 18 48.03 14.39 9.91
CA ASP A 18 47.79 15.66 10.59
C ASP A 18 47.78 15.49 12.12
N GLN A 19 47.83 16.61 12.85
CA GLN A 19 47.74 16.58 14.31
C GLN A 19 46.46 15.87 14.78
N PRO A 20 46.51 15.01 15.82
CA PRO A 20 45.35 14.27 16.28
C PRO A 20 44.20 15.19 16.70
N ASP A 21 43.09 15.15 15.97
CA ASP A 21 41.82 15.79 16.31
C ASP A 21 40.70 14.73 16.37
N ALA A 22 40.41 14.28 17.59
CA ALA A 22 39.36 13.29 17.83
C ALA A 22 37.95 13.81 17.50
N GLY A 23 37.72 15.12 17.64
CA GLY A 23 36.44 15.75 17.34
C GLY A 23 36.15 15.78 15.84
N LYS A 24 37.18 16.06 15.03
CA LYS A 24 37.10 15.98 13.57
C LYS A 24 36.89 14.56 13.08
N LEU A 25 37.69 13.60 13.57
CA LEU A 25 37.56 12.19 13.20
C LEU A 25 36.14 11.65 13.47
N ALA A 26 35.61 11.90 14.67
CA ALA A 26 34.27 11.45 15.04
C ALA A 26 33.19 12.08 14.16
N ARG A 27 33.32 13.38 13.83
CA ARG A 27 32.36 14.10 12.98
C ARG A 27 32.36 13.59 11.55
N ASP A 28 33.53 13.36 10.97
CA ASP A 28 33.65 12.90 9.59
C ASP A 28 33.06 11.49 9.42
N ILE A 29 33.34 10.58 10.38
CA ILE A 29 32.74 9.23 10.41
C ILE A 29 31.23 9.32 10.62
N ALA A 30 30.77 10.09 11.61
CA ALA A 30 29.34 10.20 11.92
C ALA A 30 28.54 10.75 10.73
N ASN A 31 29.04 11.79 10.06
CA ASN A 31 28.36 12.39 8.91
C ASN A 31 28.35 11.44 7.70
N ALA A 32 29.48 10.76 7.42
CA ALA A 32 29.57 9.83 6.31
C ALA A 32 28.63 8.63 6.48
N LEU A 33 28.46 8.14 7.70
CA LEU A 33 27.54 7.04 8.01
C LEU A 33 26.09 7.50 8.13
N ALA A 34 25.83 8.67 8.71
CA ALA A 34 24.48 9.20 8.87
C ALA A 34 23.76 9.39 7.53
N GLN A 35 24.46 9.85 6.49
CA GLN A 35 23.90 10.00 5.14
C GLN A 35 23.60 8.66 4.43
N ARG A 36 24.14 7.55 4.94
CA ARG A 36 24.02 6.21 4.35
C ARG A 36 23.12 5.27 5.14
N GLY A 37 22.79 5.65 6.37
CA GLY A 37 21.73 5.02 7.15
C GLY A 37 20.35 5.59 6.84
N VAL A 38 19.32 4.97 7.41
CA VAL A 38 17.95 5.51 7.36
C VAL A 38 17.82 6.65 8.38
N MET A 39 17.79 7.90 7.91
CA MET A 39 17.60 9.06 8.78
C MET A 39 16.15 9.18 9.24
N ARG A 40 15.90 9.50 10.51
CA ARG A 40 14.54 9.56 11.07
C ARG A 40 14.09 11.00 11.22
N PHE A 41 12.91 11.32 10.70
CA PHE A 41 12.31 12.65 10.80
C PHE A 41 10.89 12.57 11.35
N ALA A 42 10.47 13.62 12.07
CA ALA A 42 9.11 13.71 12.60
C ALA A 42 8.05 13.74 11.49
N SER A 43 8.34 14.42 10.37
CA SER A 43 7.45 14.55 9.20
C SER A 43 8.23 14.91 7.93
N ALA A 44 7.55 14.87 6.78
CA ALA A 44 8.12 15.30 5.50
C ALA A 44 8.58 16.77 5.51
N SER A 45 7.84 17.65 6.20
CA SER A 45 8.21 19.07 6.33
C SER A 45 9.47 19.26 7.19
N ALA A 46 9.60 18.50 8.28
CA ALA A 46 10.80 18.53 9.11
C ALA A 46 12.04 18.03 8.33
N ARG A 47 11.88 16.99 7.51
CA ARG A 47 12.91 16.53 6.58
C ARG A 47 13.32 17.63 5.61
N ALA A 48 12.34 18.26 4.93
CA ALA A 48 12.61 19.31 3.94
C ALA A 48 13.33 20.54 4.55
N ALA A 49 13.00 20.90 5.80
CA ALA A 49 13.68 21.99 6.51
C ALA A 49 15.12 21.63 6.93
N THR A 50 15.39 20.35 7.20
CA THR A 50 16.71 19.89 7.68
C THR A 50 17.68 19.64 6.54
N LEU A 51 17.21 19.02 5.45
CA LEU A 51 18.03 18.63 4.31
C LEU A 51 18.16 19.79 3.31
N VAL A 52 18.96 20.78 3.69
CA VAL A 52 19.24 21.99 2.89
C VAL A 52 20.73 22.29 2.82
N GLY A 53 21.15 23.10 1.85
CA GLY A 53 22.53 23.55 1.71
C GLY A 53 23.51 22.38 1.52
N SER A 54 24.53 22.28 2.37
CA SER A 54 25.51 21.19 2.33
C SER A 54 24.95 19.82 2.75
N ALA A 55 23.75 19.78 3.33
CA ALA A 55 23.02 18.56 3.68
C ALA A 55 21.83 18.31 2.74
N ALA A 56 21.81 18.94 1.56
CA ALA A 56 20.77 18.71 0.56
C ALA A 56 20.65 17.21 0.21
N PRO A 57 19.44 16.73 -0.14
CA PRO A 57 19.23 15.34 -0.51
C PRO A 57 20.11 14.94 -1.69
N VAL A 58 20.68 13.73 -1.62
CA VAL A 58 21.41 13.10 -2.72
C VAL A 58 20.72 11.81 -3.12
N GLU A 59 20.84 11.42 -4.39
CA GLU A 59 20.22 10.19 -4.91
C GLU A 59 20.61 8.97 -4.07
N GLY A 60 19.63 8.10 -3.79
CA GLY A 60 19.81 6.90 -2.96
C GLY A 60 19.70 7.15 -1.45
N MET A 61 19.62 8.40 -1.00
CA MET A 61 19.44 8.73 0.42
C MET A 61 18.09 8.22 0.94
N GLN A 62 18.05 7.64 2.14
CA GLN A 62 16.86 7.01 2.71
C GLN A 62 16.42 7.68 4.02
N THR A 63 15.10 7.81 4.21
CA THR A 63 14.50 8.44 5.40
C THR A 63 13.29 7.69 5.91
N TRP A 64 13.11 7.69 7.24
CA TRP A 64 11.91 7.21 7.91
C TRP A 64 11.09 8.40 8.42
N LEU A 65 9.85 8.53 7.96
CA LEU A 65 8.89 9.53 8.43
C LEU A 65 8.04 8.92 9.55
N GLN A 66 8.12 9.53 10.74
CA GLN A 66 7.48 9.00 11.95
C GLN A 66 5.97 9.22 11.98
N ASP A 67 5.48 10.32 11.43
CA ASP A 67 4.05 10.66 11.36
C ASP A 67 3.24 9.67 10.52
N VAL A 68 3.82 9.15 9.43
CA VAL A 68 3.17 8.21 8.51
C VAL A 68 3.76 6.81 8.50
N ASN A 69 4.75 6.53 9.37
CA ASN A 69 5.47 5.25 9.45
C ASN A 69 5.95 4.72 8.08
N ARG A 70 6.64 5.58 7.32
CA ARG A 70 7.00 5.32 5.92
C ARG A 70 8.50 5.47 5.68
N LEU A 71 9.06 4.54 4.90
CA LEU A 71 10.41 4.64 4.37
C LEU A 71 10.35 5.33 3.00
N ASP A 72 11.10 6.40 2.82
CA ASP A 72 11.25 7.11 1.54
C ASP A 72 12.71 7.06 1.07
N VAL A 73 12.92 6.96 -0.24
CA VAL A 73 14.22 7.08 -0.91
C VAL A 73 14.21 8.30 -1.84
N TYR A 74 15.30 9.07 -1.89
CA TYR A 74 15.44 10.16 -2.85
C TYR A 74 15.95 9.61 -4.19
N ASP A 75 15.19 9.80 -5.27
CA ASP A 75 15.51 9.28 -6.62
C ASP A 75 16.39 10.24 -7.46
N GLY A 76 16.95 11.28 -6.82
CA GLY A 76 17.69 12.35 -7.48
C GLY A 76 16.83 13.55 -7.89
N THR A 77 15.51 13.41 -7.86
CA THR A 77 14.56 14.49 -8.15
C THR A 77 13.58 14.71 -6.99
N SER A 78 13.02 13.62 -6.46
CA SER A 78 11.94 13.61 -5.48
C SER A 78 12.11 12.50 -4.45
N TRP A 79 11.40 12.63 -3.33
CA TRP A 79 11.29 11.56 -2.34
C TRP A 79 10.18 10.60 -2.74
N VAL A 80 10.55 9.35 -2.97
CA VAL A 80 9.65 8.27 -3.39
C VAL A 80 9.47 7.28 -2.23
N ALA A 81 8.23 6.91 -1.95
CA ALA A 81 7.94 5.90 -0.93
C ALA A 81 8.47 4.52 -1.36
N VAL A 82 9.22 3.88 -0.47
CA VAL A 82 9.62 2.48 -0.64
C VAL A 82 8.42 1.61 -0.25
N SER A 83 7.94 0.81 -1.20
CA SER A 83 6.84 -0.11 -0.96
C SER A 83 7.18 -1.10 0.16
N THR A 84 6.36 -1.12 1.21
CA THR A 84 6.39 -2.16 2.23
C THR A 84 5.20 -3.10 1.98
N GLY A 85 5.48 -4.34 1.58
CA GLY A 85 4.44 -5.31 1.19
C GLY A 85 3.61 -5.90 2.34
N ALA A 86 3.80 -5.41 3.57
CA ALA A 86 3.27 -6.01 4.80
C ALA A 86 2.23 -5.11 5.49
N SER A 87 1.13 -4.79 4.81
CA SER A 87 -0.09 -4.37 5.52
C SER A 87 -0.90 -5.59 5.96
N ALA A 88 -1.33 -5.59 7.22
CA ALA A 88 -2.21 -6.61 7.78
C ALA A 88 -3.55 -6.64 7.01
N TRP A 89 -4.11 -7.83 6.90
CA TRP A 89 -5.43 -8.02 6.29
C TRP A 89 -6.53 -7.72 7.28
N THR A 90 -7.46 -6.86 6.88
CA THR A 90 -8.63 -6.51 7.68
C THR A 90 -9.87 -7.14 7.07
N THR A 91 -10.65 -7.86 7.89
CA THR A 91 -11.90 -8.48 7.44
C THR A 91 -12.99 -7.44 7.22
N ILE A 92 -13.68 -7.53 6.08
CA ILE A 92 -14.80 -6.67 5.72
C ILE A 92 -16.08 -7.23 6.36
N SER A 93 -16.77 -6.40 7.13
CA SER A 93 -18.12 -6.72 7.62
C SER A 93 -19.11 -6.73 6.46
N LEU A 94 -19.86 -7.83 6.31
CA LEU A 94 -20.75 -8.04 5.16
C LEU A 94 -22.16 -7.50 5.41
N ALA A 95 -22.76 -6.96 4.36
CA ALA A 95 -24.17 -6.59 4.33
C ALA A 95 -25.07 -7.83 4.46
N SER A 96 -26.32 -7.60 4.88
CA SER A 96 -27.29 -8.67 5.09
C SER A 96 -27.51 -9.55 3.84
N GLY A 97 -27.58 -10.86 4.07
CA GLY A 97 -27.75 -11.86 3.02
C GLY A 97 -26.45 -12.32 2.36
N PHE A 98 -25.29 -11.78 2.75
CA PHE A 98 -23.98 -12.33 2.39
C PHE A 98 -23.31 -12.96 3.62
N THR A 99 -22.58 -14.05 3.40
CA THR A 99 -21.73 -14.67 4.42
C THR A 99 -20.31 -14.83 3.90
N GLN A 100 -19.35 -15.01 4.80
CA GLN A 100 -17.94 -15.13 4.44
C GLN A 100 -17.64 -16.49 3.75
N ASN A 101 -16.42 -16.62 3.26
CA ASN A 101 -15.83 -17.89 2.82
C ASN A 101 -16.52 -18.49 1.58
N GLY A 102 -16.82 -17.64 0.59
CA GLY A 102 -17.33 -18.06 -0.72
C GLY A 102 -16.46 -19.12 -1.37
N ASN A 103 -17.03 -20.27 -1.76
CA ASN A 103 -16.27 -21.34 -2.43
C ASN A 103 -14.97 -21.73 -1.67
N SER A 104 -14.98 -21.71 -0.34
CA SER A 104 -13.81 -21.98 0.50
C SER A 104 -12.57 -21.10 0.25
N ASN A 105 -12.76 -19.85 -0.22
CA ASN A 105 -11.65 -18.92 -0.50
C ASN A 105 -11.24 -18.04 0.70
N GLY A 106 -11.79 -18.29 1.89
CA GLY A 106 -11.58 -17.47 3.08
C GLY A 106 -12.45 -16.21 3.13
N ASN A 107 -12.33 -15.47 4.24
CA ASN A 107 -13.10 -14.25 4.46
C ASN A 107 -12.75 -13.17 3.42
N LEU A 108 -13.73 -12.36 3.03
CA LEU A 108 -13.49 -11.13 2.30
C LEU A 108 -12.70 -10.15 3.17
N GLN A 109 -11.50 -9.79 2.71
CA GLN A 109 -10.58 -8.92 3.42
C GLN A 109 -9.99 -7.87 2.48
N TYR A 110 -9.50 -6.79 3.07
CA TYR A 110 -8.72 -5.77 2.37
C TYR A 110 -7.39 -5.50 3.04
N ARG A 111 -6.48 -4.90 2.27
CA ARG A 111 -5.31 -4.19 2.79
C ARG A 111 -4.92 -3.04 1.86
N LEU A 112 -4.20 -2.08 2.40
CA LEU A 112 -3.51 -1.06 1.64
C LEU A 112 -2.19 -1.63 1.11
N LEU A 113 -1.82 -1.31 -0.11
CA LEU A 113 -0.52 -1.62 -0.69
C LEU A 113 0.04 -0.35 -1.32
N ASN A 114 1.35 -0.19 -1.27
CA ASN A 114 2.03 0.72 -2.19
C ASN A 114 2.55 -0.11 -3.36
N ILE A 115 2.11 0.19 -4.58
CA ILE A 115 2.57 -0.46 -5.80
C ILE A 115 3.23 0.62 -6.65
N SER A 116 4.56 0.55 -6.78
CA SER A 116 5.33 1.49 -7.59
C SER A 116 5.13 2.96 -7.24
N GLY A 117 5.00 3.29 -5.94
CA GLY A 117 4.79 4.66 -5.48
C GLY A 117 3.32 5.09 -5.40
N GLU A 118 2.39 4.29 -5.91
CA GLU A 118 0.94 4.55 -5.85
C GLU A 118 0.28 3.72 -4.76
N GLU A 119 -0.60 4.35 -3.97
CA GLU A 119 -1.42 3.62 -3.00
C GLU A 119 -2.54 2.86 -3.71
N SER A 120 -2.74 1.60 -3.33
CA SER A 120 -3.69 0.69 -3.95
C SER A 120 -4.43 -0.12 -2.88
N LEU A 121 -5.73 -0.26 -3.05
CA LEU A 121 -6.55 -1.18 -2.28
C LEU A 121 -6.46 -2.57 -2.92
N GLN A 122 -6.02 -3.55 -2.13
CA GLN A 122 -6.10 -4.96 -2.52
C GLN A 122 -7.18 -5.68 -1.73
N LEU A 123 -7.97 -6.49 -2.42
CA LEU A 123 -8.96 -7.39 -1.84
C LEU A 123 -8.51 -8.84 -1.98
N ARG A 124 -9.02 -9.68 -1.08
CA ARG A 124 -8.94 -11.13 -1.18
C ARG A 124 -10.14 -11.81 -0.53
N GLY A 125 -10.26 -13.10 -0.76
CA GLY A 125 -11.32 -13.94 -0.23
C GLY A 125 -12.57 -13.92 -1.09
N ALA A 126 -13.68 -14.36 -0.52
CA ALA A 126 -14.93 -14.48 -1.22
C ALA A 126 -16.13 -14.41 -0.28
N VAL A 127 -17.29 -14.10 -0.85
CA VAL A 127 -18.57 -14.11 -0.14
C VAL A 127 -19.48 -15.19 -0.73
N ASN A 128 -20.31 -15.78 0.13
CA ASN A 128 -21.42 -16.64 -0.24
C ASN A 128 -22.73 -15.85 -0.22
N ARG A 129 -23.69 -16.31 -1.03
CA ARG A 129 -25.10 -15.93 -0.93
C ARG A 129 -25.96 -17.13 -1.26
N THR A 130 -26.59 -17.70 -0.26
CA THR A 130 -27.37 -18.94 -0.40
C THR A 130 -28.78 -18.73 -0.93
N SER A 131 -29.29 -17.49 -0.92
CA SER A 131 -30.61 -17.17 -1.43
C SER A 131 -30.69 -15.82 -2.13
N TYR A 132 -31.48 -15.81 -3.20
CA TYR A 132 -31.82 -14.62 -3.97
C TYR A 132 -33.34 -14.48 -4.02
N PRO A 133 -33.87 -13.25 -4.01
CA PRO A 133 -35.28 -13.05 -4.36
C PRO A 133 -35.53 -13.55 -5.80
N SER A 134 -36.80 -13.83 -6.12
CA SER A 134 -37.20 -14.29 -7.46
C SER A 134 -36.74 -13.32 -8.56
N SER A 135 -36.84 -12.02 -8.28
CA SER A 135 -36.31 -10.92 -9.08
C SER A 135 -35.24 -10.14 -8.28
N PRO A 136 -33.95 -10.48 -8.43
CA PRO A 136 -32.86 -9.73 -7.82
C PRO A 136 -32.76 -8.30 -8.38
N PRO A 137 -32.42 -7.30 -7.55
CA PRO A 137 -31.95 -6.01 -8.06
C PRO A 137 -30.70 -6.22 -8.93
N SER A 138 -30.41 -5.27 -9.82
CA SER A 138 -29.24 -5.33 -10.71
C SER A 138 -27.90 -5.22 -9.98
N SER A 139 -27.91 -4.78 -8.72
CA SER A 139 -26.72 -4.59 -7.90
C SER A 139 -26.96 -4.84 -6.41
N TYR A 140 -25.90 -5.16 -5.69
CA TYR A 140 -25.86 -5.24 -4.23
C TYR A 140 -24.63 -4.54 -3.67
N VAL A 141 -24.77 -3.87 -2.53
CA VAL A 141 -23.64 -3.46 -1.70
C VAL A 141 -23.22 -4.64 -0.83
N ILE A 142 -21.92 -4.97 -0.85
CA ILE A 142 -21.38 -6.17 -0.21
C ILE A 142 -20.99 -5.94 1.24
N ASN A 143 -20.49 -4.75 1.59
CA ASN A 143 -20.07 -4.39 2.94
C ASN A 143 -21.18 -3.67 3.71
N SER A 144 -21.33 -3.98 5.00
CA SER A 144 -22.32 -3.33 5.87
C SER A 144 -21.90 -1.96 6.36
N THR A 145 -20.60 -1.67 6.29
CA THR A 145 -19.98 -0.44 6.80
C THR A 145 -18.95 0.02 5.80
N ALA A 146 -18.97 1.32 5.50
CA ALA A 146 -17.99 1.94 4.62
C ALA A 146 -16.55 1.60 5.07
N LEU A 147 -15.68 1.29 4.10
CA LEU A 147 -14.26 1.12 4.37
C LEU A 147 -13.66 2.40 4.97
N PRO A 148 -12.57 2.35 5.76
CA PRO A 148 -11.92 3.56 6.27
C PRO A 148 -11.48 4.52 5.16
N SER A 149 -11.48 5.83 5.41
CA SER A 149 -11.17 6.86 4.39
C SER A 149 -9.80 6.67 3.73
N VAL A 150 -8.80 6.16 4.46
CA VAL A 150 -7.45 5.90 3.96
C VAL A 150 -7.37 4.82 2.86
N VAL A 151 -8.43 4.02 2.68
CA VAL A 151 -8.48 2.99 1.63
C VAL A 151 -9.60 3.24 0.60
N ARG A 152 -10.12 4.47 0.54
CA ARG A 152 -11.15 4.85 -0.43
C ARG A 152 -10.53 5.55 -1.63
N PRO A 153 -10.95 5.22 -2.85
CA PRO A 153 -10.43 5.91 -4.01
C PRO A 153 -11.04 7.32 -4.11
N SER A 154 -10.27 8.25 -4.68
CA SER A 154 -10.71 9.63 -4.95
C SER A 154 -11.76 9.73 -6.06
N THR A 155 -11.79 8.75 -6.95
CA THR A 155 -12.73 8.62 -8.08
C THR A 155 -13.20 7.17 -8.17
N LEU A 156 -14.34 6.92 -8.81
CA LEU A 156 -14.88 5.55 -8.94
C LEU A 156 -13.85 4.60 -9.56
N ARG A 157 -13.67 3.42 -8.96
CA ARG A 157 -12.85 2.34 -9.54
C ARG A 157 -13.74 1.16 -9.89
N THR A 158 -13.68 0.75 -11.15
CA THR A 158 -14.45 -0.38 -11.68
C THR A 158 -13.51 -1.50 -12.08
N VAL A 159 -13.80 -2.73 -11.63
CA VAL A 159 -13.05 -3.94 -11.97
C VAL A 159 -13.98 -5.13 -12.18
N LEU A 160 -13.51 -6.15 -12.89
CA LEU A 160 -14.21 -7.43 -12.99
C LEU A 160 -13.83 -8.32 -11.81
N ILE A 161 -14.83 -9.05 -11.28
CA ILE A 161 -14.64 -10.04 -10.22
C ILE A 161 -15.27 -11.38 -10.63
N PRO A 162 -14.65 -12.52 -10.31
CA PRO A 162 -15.21 -13.82 -10.64
C PRO A 162 -16.44 -14.14 -9.78
N CYS A 163 -17.37 -14.91 -10.34
CA CYS A 163 -18.46 -15.51 -9.61
C CYS A 163 -18.68 -16.96 -10.05
N SER A 164 -19.51 -17.66 -9.28
CA SER A 164 -19.94 -19.02 -9.61
C SER A 164 -20.55 -19.12 -10.99
N ASP A 165 -20.16 -20.14 -11.76
CA ASP A 165 -20.84 -20.60 -12.96
C ASP A 165 -22.09 -21.46 -12.64
N ILE A 166 -22.17 -22.00 -11.43
CA ILE A 166 -23.37 -22.68 -10.92
C ILE A 166 -24.47 -21.64 -10.64
N SER A 167 -25.70 -21.89 -11.11
CA SER A 167 -26.88 -21.03 -10.89
C SER A 167 -26.73 -19.58 -11.41
N SER A 168 -25.83 -19.38 -12.37
CA SER A 168 -25.53 -18.08 -12.94
C SER A 168 -25.10 -18.23 -14.40
N ASP A 169 -25.76 -17.52 -15.31
CA ASP A 169 -25.37 -17.48 -16.73
C ASP A 169 -24.04 -16.73 -16.99
N ARG A 170 -23.38 -16.25 -15.93
CA ARG A 170 -22.14 -15.47 -15.99
C ARG A 170 -21.12 -16.01 -15.00
N ILE A 171 -19.85 -15.90 -15.38
CA ILE A 171 -18.68 -16.26 -14.55
C ILE A 171 -17.94 -15.04 -14.00
N ALA A 172 -18.44 -13.83 -14.32
CA ALA A 172 -17.88 -12.58 -13.85
C ALA A 172 -18.99 -11.55 -13.58
N LEU A 173 -18.77 -10.75 -12.54
CA LEU A 173 -19.57 -9.58 -12.18
C LEU A 173 -18.70 -8.33 -12.24
N LYS A 174 -19.36 -7.17 -12.27
CA LYS A 174 -18.67 -5.87 -12.18
C LYS A 174 -18.65 -5.43 -10.71
N LEU A 175 -17.48 -5.07 -10.19
CA LEU A 175 -17.32 -4.41 -8.90
C LEU A 175 -17.02 -2.93 -9.10
N ASP A 176 -17.77 -2.09 -8.41
CA ASP A 176 -17.48 -0.68 -8.21
C ASP A 176 -17.03 -0.46 -6.76
N VAL A 177 -15.79 0.02 -6.61
CA VAL A 177 -15.27 0.55 -5.35
C VAL A 177 -15.59 2.04 -5.33
N GLN A 178 -16.59 2.40 -4.53
CA GLN A 178 -17.11 3.76 -4.47
C GLN A 178 -16.23 4.67 -3.62
N THR A 179 -16.30 5.97 -3.91
CA THR A 179 -15.56 7.02 -3.19
C THR A 179 -16.03 7.18 -1.73
N ASP A 180 -17.23 6.73 -1.42
CA ASP A 180 -17.78 6.70 -0.05
C ASP A 180 -17.35 5.46 0.76
N GLY A 181 -16.64 4.52 0.13
CA GLY A 181 -16.12 3.31 0.77
C GLY A 181 -17.05 2.09 0.71
N TYR A 182 -18.12 2.12 -0.09
CA TYR A 182 -18.93 0.93 -0.35
C TYR A 182 -18.46 0.15 -1.59
N LEU A 183 -18.56 -1.18 -1.48
CA LEU A 183 -18.26 -2.14 -2.54
C LEU A 183 -19.58 -2.55 -3.17
N GLN A 184 -19.90 -2.01 -4.34
CA GLN A 184 -21.14 -2.33 -5.05
C GLN A 184 -20.86 -3.27 -6.21
N VAL A 185 -21.51 -4.42 -6.18
CA VAL A 185 -21.40 -5.42 -7.23
C VAL A 185 -22.61 -5.35 -8.14
N TYR A 186 -22.39 -5.40 -9.44
CA TYR A 186 -23.39 -5.30 -10.50
C TYR A 186 -23.40 -6.57 -11.37
N GLY A 187 -24.55 -6.81 -12.00
CA GLY A 187 -24.73 -7.89 -12.97
C GLY A 187 -25.66 -9.00 -12.51
N PHE A 188 -26.35 -8.81 -11.38
CA PHE A 188 -27.36 -9.74 -10.89
C PHE A 188 -28.64 -9.66 -11.72
N GLY A 189 -29.39 -10.76 -11.75
CA GLY A 189 -30.65 -10.84 -12.46
C GLY A 189 -31.37 -12.16 -12.19
N SER A 190 -32.49 -12.38 -12.88
CA SER A 190 -33.28 -13.60 -12.70
C SER A 190 -32.51 -14.88 -13.03
N SER A 191 -31.57 -14.83 -13.97
CA SER A 191 -30.69 -15.93 -14.37
C SER A 191 -29.22 -15.78 -13.92
N VAL A 192 -28.89 -14.72 -13.18
CA VAL A 192 -27.55 -14.47 -12.64
C VAL A 192 -27.62 -14.39 -11.12
N LYS A 193 -27.54 -15.56 -10.47
CA LYS A 193 -27.69 -15.76 -9.02
C LYS A 193 -26.52 -16.58 -8.45
N PRO A 194 -25.27 -16.13 -8.63
CA PRO A 194 -24.12 -16.94 -8.27
C PRO A 194 -24.08 -17.18 -6.75
N PRO A 195 -24.00 -18.44 -6.27
CA PRO A 195 -23.94 -18.75 -4.85
C PRO A 195 -22.67 -18.22 -4.16
N TRP A 196 -21.63 -17.88 -4.94
CA TRP A 196 -20.41 -17.27 -4.43
C TRP A 196 -19.84 -16.21 -5.39
N ILE A 197 -19.12 -15.25 -4.82
CA ILE A 197 -18.42 -14.17 -5.54
C ILE A 197 -17.01 -14.03 -4.96
N GLY A 198 -15.99 -14.09 -5.81
CA GLY A 198 -14.58 -14.05 -5.41
C GLY A 198 -13.94 -12.68 -5.61
N PHE A 199 -12.99 -12.34 -4.75
CA PHE A 199 -12.26 -11.07 -4.76
C PHE A 199 -10.73 -11.27 -4.72
N ASN A 200 -10.27 -12.51 -4.86
CA ASN A 200 -8.84 -12.84 -4.85
C ASN A 200 -8.08 -12.10 -5.95
N GLY A 201 -7.05 -11.36 -5.55
CA GLY A 201 -6.16 -10.66 -6.48
C GLY A 201 -6.74 -9.37 -7.05
N VAL A 202 -7.92 -8.92 -6.59
CA VAL A 202 -8.48 -7.64 -6.99
C VAL A 202 -7.66 -6.51 -6.41
N ILE A 203 -7.17 -5.61 -7.27
CA ILE A 203 -6.39 -4.44 -6.91
C ILE A 203 -7.00 -3.22 -7.62
N VAL A 204 -7.18 -2.12 -6.90
CA VAL A 204 -7.58 -0.83 -7.45
C VAL A 204 -6.68 0.28 -6.92
N SER A 205 -6.32 1.24 -7.77
CA SER A 205 -5.61 2.44 -7.33
C SER A 205 -6.50 3.38 -6.52
N LEU A 206 -5.91 4.15 -5.60
CA LEU A 206 -6.60 5.12 -4.75
C LEU A 206 -6.54 6.56 -5.28
#